data_AF-A0A167VAK8-F1
#
_entry.id   AF-A0A167VAK8-F1
#
_cell.length_a   1.000
_cell.length_b   1.000
_cell.length_c   1.000
_cell.angle_alpha   90.00
_cell.angle_beta   90.00
_cell.angle_gamma   90.00
#
_symmetry.space_group_name_H-M   'P 1'
#
loop_
_entity.id
_entity.type
_entity.pdbx_description
1 polymer ?
#
loop_
_entity_poly.entity_id
_entity_poly.type
_entity_poly.pdbx_seq_one_letter_code
_entity_poly.pdbx_strand_id
1 'polypeptide(L)'
;MIEPEYGWVLISVEDLGNKDGICERKGCGTEIRYEHLTYHPNWGYKIVGSTCIEYLTIEDQYLSTVTLKLFRNISTFINSSTWEKRFTKKLKSYIATTYSHHEIRIYGKENYYSFQIALKIKGERWFDFKDFISTKNKNLSQVKELGFIVLKGLTTESEIEKKILRNIYTRIK
;
A
#
# COMPACT_ATOMS: atom_id res chain seq x y z
N MET A 1 -19.34 8.19 22.76
CA MET A 1 -18.62 7.62 21.60
C MET A 1 -19.30 6.31 21.20
N ILE A 2 -19.65 6.14 19.93
CA ILE A 2 -20.26 4.92 19.39
C ILE A 2 -19.15 4.10 18.73
N GLU A 3 -19.05 2.81 19.07
CA GLU A 3 -18.04 1.91 18.52
C GLU A 3 -18.23 1.77 16.99
N PRO A 4 -17.17 1.94 16.18
CA PRO A 4 -17.25 1.74 14.75
C PRO A 4 -17.54 0.27 14.42
N GLU A 5 -18.52 0.03 13.57
CA GLU A 5 -18.84 -1.32 13.09
C GLU A 5 -17.89 -1.82 11.99
N TYR A 6 -17.02 -0.94 11.47
CA TYR A 6 -16.11 -1.21 10.35
C TYR A 6 -14.80 -0.40 10.46
N GLY A 7 -13.82 -0.68 9.60
CA GLY A 7 -12.55 0.05 9.50
C GLY A 7 -11.44 -0.43 10.45
N TRP A 8 -11.64 -1.59 11.07
CA TRP A 8 -10.68 -2.23 11.96
C TRP A 8 -9.62 -2.97 11.16
N VAL A 9 -8.35 -2.83 11.55
CA VAL A 9 -7.22 -3.51 10.91
C VAL A 9 -6.73 -4.63 11.82
N LEU A 10 -6.59 -5.85 11.30
CA LEU A 10 -5.96 -6.95 12.02
C LEU A 10 -4.45 -6.71 12.15
N ILE A 11 -3.94 -6.72 13.37
CA ILE A 11 -2.53 -6.49 13.72
C ILE A 11 -1.81 -7.81 13.94
N SER A 12 -2.39 -8.71 14.72
CA SER A 12 -1.80 -10.02 15.02
C SER A 12 -2.87 -11.01 15.46
N VAL A 13 -2.50 -12.29 15.42
CA VAL A 13 -3.30 -13.40 15.94
C VAL A 13 -2.43 -14.20 16.90
N GLU A 14 -2.94 -14.44 18.10
CA GLU A 14 -2.28 -15.24 19.13
C GLU A 14 -3.18 -16.40 19.56
N ASP A 15 -2.62 -17.61 19.66
CA ASP A 15 -3.33 -18.80 20.18
C ASP A 15 -2.95 -18.98 21.64
N LEU A 16 -3.92 -18.82 22.54
CA LEU A 16 -3.75 -18.99 23.97
C LEU A 16 -3.75 -20.47 24.40
N GLY A 17 -4.01 -21.40 23.47
CA GLY A 17 -4.13 -22.83 23.73
C GLY A 17 -5.48 -23.24 24.34
N ASN A 18 -6.03 -22.42 25.24
CA ASN A 18 -7.35 -22.56 25.86
C ASN A 18 -8.20 -21.28 25.64
N LYS A 19 -9.49 -21.30 26.02
CA LYS A 19 -10.38 -20.14 25.89
C LYS A 19 -10.19 -19.14 27.04
N ASP A 20 -8.96 -18.65 27.20
CA ASP A 20 -8.59 -17.79 28.33
C ASP A 20 -8.64 -16.29 28.00
N GLY A 21 -8.81 -15.94 26.72
CA GLY A 21 -8.94 -14.55 26.26
C GLY A 21 -10.39 -14.08 26.31
N ILE A 22 -10.63 -12.77 26.30
CA ILE A 22 -11.99 -12.20 26.33
C ILE A 22 -12.19 -11.30 25.11
N CYS A 23 -13.26 -11.54 24.34
CA CYS A 23 -13.63 -10.70 23.21
C CYS A 23 -14.12 -9.32 23.69
N GLU A 24 -13.36 -8.28 23.39
CA GLU A 24 -13.62 -6.89 23.78
C GLU A 24 -14.62 -6.17 22.85
N ARG A 25 -15.17 -6.86 21.83
CA ARG A 25 -16.23 -6.29 20.98
C ARG A 25 -17.44 -5.97 21.86
N LYS A 26 -17.97 -4.74 21.75
CA LYS A 26 -19.13 -4.33 22.54
C LYS A 26 -20.32 -5.27 22.29
N GLY A 27 -20.83 -5.84 23.38
CA GLY A 27 -21.95 -6.78 23.36
C GLY A 27 -21.58 -8.24 23.10
N CYS A 28 -20.29 -8.59 22.95
CA CYS A 28 -19.84 -9.97 22.82
C CYS A 28 -19.34 -10.55 24.15
N GLY A 29 -18.20 -10.07 24.68
CA GLY A 29 -17.65 -10.51 25.97
C GLY A 29 -17.36 -12.01 26.10
N THR A 30 -17.37 -12.75 24.99
CA THR A 30 -17.22 -14.21 24.99
C THR A 30 -15.76 -14.59 25.18
N GLU A 31 -15.52 -15.70 25.89
CA GLU A 31 -14.20 -16.32 26.03
C GLU A 31 -13.70 -16.85 24.69
N ILE A 32 -12.45 -16.52 24.35
CA ILE A 32 -11.83 -16.78 23.05
C ILE A 32 -10.49 -17.48 23.25
N ARG A 33 -10.21 -18.43 22.35
CA ARG A 33 -8.91 -19.11 22.29
C ARG A 33 -7.90 -18.35 21.42
N TYR A 34 -8.40 -17.74 20.34
CA TYR A 34 -7.59 -17.01 19.40
C TYR A 34 -7.84 -15.52 19.59
N GLU A 35 -6.84 -14.82 20.10
CA GLU A 35 -6.87 -13.38 20.26
C GLU A 35 -6.48 -12.71 18.95
N HIS A 36 -7.43 -11.99 18.36
CA HIS A 36 -7.19 -11.18 17.17
C HIS A 36 -7.02 -9.74 17.63
N LEU A 37 -5.78 -9.29 17.70
CA LEU A 37 -5.47 -7.90 18.03
C LEU A 37 -5.82 -7.04 16.82
N THR A 38 -6.69 -6.07 17.03
CA THR A 38 -7.19 -5.16 15.99
C THR A 38 -6.98 -3.70 16.39
N TYR A 39 -6.97 -2.82 15.40
CA TYR A 39 -6.80 -1.39 15.62
C TYR A 39 -7.75 -0.57 14.73
N HIS A 40 -8.37 0.46 15.29
CA HIS A 40 -9.13 1.46 14.55
C HIS A 40 -8.62 2.88 14.88
N PRO A 41 -8.33 3.76 13.90
CA PRO A 41 -7.72 5.08 14.15
C PRO A 41 -8.49 5.98 15.13
N ASN A 42 -9.83 5.86 15.14
CA ASN A 42 -10.69 6.67 16.01
C ASN A 42 -11.08 5.94 17.32
N TRP A 43 -10.57 4.74 17.58
CA TRP A 43 -10.95 3.92 18.75
C TRP A 43 -9.77 3.32 19.52
N GLY A 44 -8.66 3.02 18.85
CA GLY A 44 -7.50 2.36 19.45
C GLY A 44 -7.52 0.85 19.22
N TYR A 45 -6.79 0.14 20.09
CA TYR A 45 -6.63 -1.30 20.00
C TYR A 45 -7.80 -2.05 20.61
N LYS A 46 -8.05 -3.26 20.10
CA LYS A 46 -9.06 -4.16 20.64
C LYS A 46 -8.73 -5.61 20.36
N ILE A 47 -8.94 -6.48 21.33
CA ILE A 47 -8.83 -7.93 21.19
C ILE A 47 -10.21 -8.51 20.90
N VAL A 48 -10.35 -9.25 19.81
CA VAL A 48 -11.63 -9.89 19.44
C VAL A 48 -11.43 -11.36 19.06
N GLY A 49 -12.50 -12.15 19.19
CA GLY A 49 -12.50 -13.56 18.75
C GLY A 49 -12.71 -13.72 17.26
N SER A 50 -12.39 -14.92 16.74
CA SER A 50 -12.49 -15.31 15.32
C SER A 50 -13.82 -14.91 14.65
N THR A 51 -14.95 -15.15 15.31
CA THR A 51 -16.27 -14.79 14.76
C THR A 51 -16.52 -13.29 14.73
N CYS A 52 -15.99 -12.56 15.71
CA CYS A 52 -16.14 -11.11 15.80
C CYS A 52 -15.20 -10.38 14.84
N ILE A 53 -13.97 -10.87 14.65
CA ILE A 53 -13.10 -10.36 13.60
C ILE A 53 -13.73 -10.60 12.24
N GLU A 54 -14.27 -11.79 11.95
CA GLU A 54 -14.96 -12.07 10.68
C GLU A 54 -16.09 -11.07 10.41
N TYR A 55 -16.93 -10.78 11.40
CA TYR A 55 -17.98 -9.76 11.25
C TYR A 55 -17.43 -8.35 11.01
N LEU A 56 -16.30 -8.00 11.62
CA LEU A 56 -15.59 -6.74 11.37
C LEU A 56 -14.78 -6.75 10.06
N THR A 57 -14.64 -7.92 9.39
CA THR A 57 -13.70 -8.14 8.28
C THR A 57 -14.28 -8.82 7.02
N ILE A 58 -15.59 -9.02 6.84
CA ILE A 58 -16.14 -9.63 5.60
C ILE A 58 -15.82 -8.80 4.33
N GLU A 59 -15.94 -7.46 4.39
CA GLU A 59 -15.41 -6.59 3.32
C GLU A 59 -13.86 -6.63 3.26
N ASP A 60 -13.24 -6.93 4.40
CA ASP A 60 -11.79 -6.90 4.61
C ASP A 60 -11.09 -8.20 4.18
N GLN A 61 -11.78 -9.34 4.01
CA GLN A 61 -11.20 -10.54 3.37
C GLN A 61 -10.99 -10.32 1.86
N TYR A 62 -11.94 -9.67 1.18
CA TYR A 62 -11.79 -9.27 -0.21
C TYR A 62 -10.72 -8.17 -0.34
N LEU A 63 -10.75 -7.16 0.55
CA LEU A 63 -9.69 -6.14 0.57
C LEU A 63 -8.32 -6.74 0.94
N SER A 64 -8.22 -7.73 1.83
CA SER A 64 -6.95 -8.34 2.23
C SER A 64 -6.35 -9.18 1.12
N THR A 65 -7.15 -9.94 0.37
CA THR A 65 -6.63 -10.69 -0.78
C THR A 65 -6.13 -9.77 -1.90
N VAL A 66 -6.87 -8.71 -2.20
CA VAL A 66 -6.45 -7.67 -3.17
C VAL A 66 -5.23 -6.90 -2.64
N THR A 67 -5.18 -6.57 -1.36
CA THR A 67 -4.09 -5.85 -0.71
C THR A 67 -2.81 -6.69 -0.64
N LEU A 68 -2.90 -7.97 -0.26
CA LEU A 68 -1.79 -8.91 -0.27
C LEU A 68 -1.25 -9.10 -1.70
N LYS A 69 -2.13 -9.21 -2.69
CA LYS A 69 -1.74 -9.25 -4.10
C LYS A 69 -1.01 -7.97 -4.51
N LEU A 70 -1.48 -6.80 -4.09
CA LEU A 70 -0.81 -5.52 -4.34
C LEU A 70 0.57 -5.45 -3.69
N PHE A 71 0.71 -5.81 -2.41
CA PHE A 71 2.01 -5.84 -1.72
C PHE A 71 2.98 -6.82 -2.38
N ARG A 72 2.52 -8.00 -2.78
CA ARG A 72 3.31 -8.95 -3.57
C ARG A 72 3.75 -8.33 -4.89
N ASN A 73 2.84 -7.68 -5.63
CA ASN A 73 3.18 -7.03 -6.89
C ASN A 73 4.21 -5.90 -6.71
N ILE A 74 4.08 -5.09 -5.66
CA ILE A 74 5.05 -4.04 -5.32
C ILE A 74 6.42 -4.69 -5.04
N SER A 75 6.47 -5.67 -4.13
CA SER A 75 7.71 -6.37 -3.77
C SER A 75 8.36 -7.04 -4.98
N THR A 76 7.58 -7.79 -5.78
CA THR A 76 8.05 -8.41 -7.02
C THR A 76 8.60 -7.37 -7.96
N PHE A 77 7.89 -6.27 -8.19
CA PHE A 77 8.36 -5.20 -9.07
C PHE A 77 9.69 -4.60 -8.59
N ILE A 78 9.83 -4.29 -7.31
CA ILE A 78 11.05 -3.69 -6.76
C ILE A 78 12.24 -4.63 -6.90
N ASN A 79 12.03 -5.93 -6.66
CA ASN A 79 13.08 -6.94 -6.68
C ASN A 79 13.45 -7.42 -8.09
N SER A 80 12.50 -7.45 -9.02
CA SER A 80 12.72 -7.96 -10.38
C SER A 80 13.05 -6.88 -11.41
N SER A 81 12.72 -5.61 -11.13
CA SER A 81 12.92 -4.54 -12.10
C SER A 81 14.38 -4.10 -12.17
N THR A 82 14.89 -3.99 -13.40
CA THR A 82 16.19 -3.35 -13.66
C THR A 82 16.02 -1.84 -13.62
N TRP A 83 16.82 -1.17 -12.79
CA TRP A 83 16.84 0.28 -12.66
C TRP A 83 18.11 0.82 -13.31
N GLU A 84 17.95 1.62 -14.36
CA GLU A 84 19.05 2.14 -15.16
C GLU A 84 19.28 3.62 -14.89
N LYS A 85 20.55 4.02 -14.87
CA LYS A 85 20.92 5.44 -14.86
C LYS A 85 20.82 6.00 -16.27
N ARG A 86 20.01 7.03 -16.46
CA ARG A 86 19.75 7.71 -17.74
C ARG A 86 19.99 9.22 -17.60
N PHE A 87 20.01 9.91 -18.73
CA PHE A 87 20.23 11.36 -18.79
C PHE A 87 19.14 12.04 -19.61
N THR A 88 18.69 13.19 -19.13
CA THR A 88 17.77 14.05 -19.90
C THR A 88 18.50 14.74 -21.05
N LYS A 89 17.76 15.34 -21.99
CA LYS A 89 18.35 16.19 -23.05
C LYS A 89 19.23 17.33 -22.51
N LYS A 90 18.99 17.76 -21.26
CA LYS A 90 19.78 18.77 -20.54
C LYS A 90 20.89 18.16 -19.66
N LEU A 91 21.29 16.92 -19.91
CA LEU A 91 22.32 16.17 -19.20
C LEU A 91 22.09 15.97 -17.69
N LYS A 92 20.86 16.21 -17.20
CA LYS A 92 20.50 15.84 -15.81
C LYS A 92 20.33 14.34 -15.71
N SER A 93 21.03 13.72 -14.76
CA SER A 93 20.91 12.28 -14.48
C SER A 93 19.64 11.94 -13.73
N TYR A 94 19.11 10.76 -14.00
CA TYR A 94 17.98 10.16 -13.30
C TYR A 94 18.10 8.64 -13.32
N ILE A 95 17.41 7.97 -12.41
CA ILE A 95 17.28 6.52 -12.40
C ILE A 95 15.89 6.20 -12.95
N ALA A 96 15.77 5.22 -13.83
CA ALA A 96 14.48 4.84 -14.39
C ALA A 96 14.30 3.35 -14.55
N THR A 97 13.04 2.95 -14.60
CA THR A 97 12.62 1.61 -14.98
C THR A 97 11.31 1.68 -15.75
N THR A 98 10.96 0.60 -16.44
CA THR A 98 9.76 0.49 -17.27
C THR A 98 8.83 -0.59 -16.73
N TYR A 99 7.53 -0.31 -16.67
CA TYR A 99 6.48 -1.26 -16.34
C TYR A 99 5.33 -1.12 -17.32
N SER A 100 4.98 -2.21 -18.02
CA SER A 100 3.88 -2.21 -19.01
C SER A 100 3.97 -1.02 -19.98
N HIS A 101 5.16 -0.79 -20.54
CA HIS A 101 5.50 0.33 -21.43
C HIS A 101 5.49 1.73 -20.80
N HIS A 102 5.00 1.92 -19.57
CA HIS A 102 5.10 3.17 -18.82
C HIS A 102 6.47 3.26 -18.11
N GLU A 103 6.96 4.46 -17.86
CA GLU A 103 8.26 4.68 -17.24
C GLU A 103 8.13 5.42 -15.90
N ILE A 104 8.90 4.96 -14.90
CA ILE A 104 9.10 5.65 -13.63
C ILE A 104 10.47 6.30 -13.69
N ARG A 105 10.56 7.60 -13.44
CA ARG A 105 11.83 8.35 -13.41
C ARG A 105 12.05 8.94 -12.03
N ILE A 106 13.22 8.72 -11.45
CA ILE A 106 13.61 9.19 -10.12
C ILE A 106 14.84 10.11 -10.26
N TYR A 107 14.72 11.30 -9.70
CA TYR A 107 15.70 12.37 -9.73
C TYR A 107 16.18 12.69 -8.31
N GLY A 108 17.40 13.21 -8.21
CA GLY A 108 17.98 13.63 -6.93
C GLY A 108 18.84 12.56 -6.26
N LYS A 109 19.26 12.84 -5.04
CA LYS A 109 20.17 12.01 -4.23
C LYS A 109 19.92 12.24 -2.74
N GLU A 110 20.34 11.29 -1.91
CA GLU A 110 20.53 11.48 -0.45
C GLU A 110 19.35 12.17 0.25
N ASN A 111 18.23 11.45 0.39
CA ASN A 111 16.98 11.93 1.04
C ASN A 111 16.23 13.09 0.35
N TYR A 112 16.77 13.62 -0.75
CA TYR A 112 16.13 14.64 -1.59
C TYR A 112 15.80 14.06 -2.96
N TYR A 113 14.86 13.12 -2.98
CA TYR A 113 14.37 12.55 -4.22
C TYR A 113 13.10 13.25 -4.70
N SER A 114 12.92 13.24 -6.03
CA SER A 114 11.64 13.47 -6.67
C SER A 114 11.46 12.42 -7.75
N PHE A 115 10.22 12.10 -8.08
CA PHE A 115 9.94 11.17 -9.17
C PHE A 115 8.85 11.70 -10.09
N GLN A 116 8.82 11.15 -11.30
CA GLN A 116 7.88 11.49 -12.37
C GLN A 116 7.41 10.22 -13.04
N ILE A 117 6.11 10.14 -13.35
CA ILE A 117 5.53 9.04 -14.13
C ILE A 117 5.37 9.50 -15.59
N ALA A 118 5.87 8.70 -16.52
CA ALA A 118 5.69 8.90 -17.95
C ALA A 118 4.79 7.80 -18.50
N LEU A 119 3.56 8.14 -18.89
CA LEU A 119 2.60 7.18 -19.40
C LEU A 119 2.74 7.03 -20.91
N LYS A 120 2.85 5.79 -21.40
CA LYS A 120 2.88 5.53 -22.83
C LYS A 120 1.46 5.60 -23.40
N ILE A 121 1.27 6.44 -24.42
CA ILE A 121 0.03 6.52 -25.18
C ILE A 121 0.11 5.54 -26.34
N LYS A 122 -0.93 4.71 -26.51
CA LYS A 122 -1.01 3.73 -27.61
C LYS A 122 -1.09 4.46 -28.96
N GLY A 123 -0.27 4.05 -29.91
CA GLY A 123 -0.21 4.66 -31.25
C GLY A 123 0.72 5.87 -31.35
N GLU A 124 1.16 6.43 -30.23
CA GLU A 124 2.03 7.61 -30.22
C GLU A 124 3.49 7.28 -30.00
N ARG A 125 4.39 8.12 -30.54
CA ARG A 125 5.83 7.98 -30.28
C ARG A 125 6.25 8.56 -28.93
N TRP A 126 5.54 9.56 -28.42
CA TRP A 126 5.87 10.23 -27.16
C TRP A 126 5.21 9.58 -25.93
N PHE A 127 5.50 10.17 -24.77
CA PHE A 127 4.92 9.84 -23.47
C PHE A 127 4.14 11.04 -22.94
N ASP A 128 3.10 10.78 -22.15
CA ASP A 128 2.44 11.78 -21.29
C ASP A 128 3.19 11.86 -19.95
N PHE A 129 3.85 13.00 -19.72
CA PHE A 129 4.65 13.23 -18.53
C PHE A 129 3.81 13.88 -17.43
N LYS A 130 3.63 13.18 -16.31
CA LYS A 130 2.95 13.72 -15.13
C LYS A 130 3.84 14.70 -14.36
N ASP A 131 3.26 15.37 -13.37
CA ASP A 131 3.98 16.30 -12.51
C ASP A 131 5.05 15.59 -11.67
N PHE A 132 6.06 16.36 -11.27
CA PHE A 132 7.09 15.89 -10.34
C PHE A 132 6.53 15.78 -8.92
N ILE A 133 6.75 14.64 -8.29
CA ILE A 133 6.38 14.40 -6.90
C ILE A 133 7.66 14.40 -6.07
N SER A 134 7.80 15.40 -5.19
CA SER A 134 8.91 15.47 -4.24
C SER A 134 8.65 14.55 -3.04
N THR A 135 9.70 13.84 -2.61
CA THR A 135 9.69 12.92 -1.46
C THR A 135 10.85 13.28 -0.53
N LYS A 136 10.56 14.02 0.54
CA LYS A 136 11.55 14.39 1.56
C LYS A 136 11.79 13.23 2.51
N ASN A 137 13.03 13.04 2.96
CA ASN A 137 13.41 12.05 3.97
C ASN A 137 13.05 10.60 3.60
N LYS A 138 13.05 10.28 2.30
CA LYS A 138 12.86 8.90 1.82
C LYS A 138 14.14 8.37 1.22
N ASN A 139 14.43 7.11 1.50
CA ASN A 139 15.52 6.42 0.83
C ASN A 139 15.12 6.00 -0.60
N LEU A 140 16.08 5.60 -1.42
CA LEU A 140 15.82 5.24 -2.81
C LEU A 140 14.80 4.10 -2.95
N SER A 141 14.81 3.09 -2.07
CA SER A 141 13.86 1.97 -2.13
C SER A 141 12.42 2.45 -1.94
N GLN A 142 12.18 3.27 -0.93
CA GLN A 142 10.86 3.86 -0.66
C GLN A 142 10.37 4.71 -1.83
N VAL A 143 11.27 5.43 -2.50
CA VAL A 143 10.90 6.25 -3.67
C VAL A 143 10.55 5.37 -4.88
N LYS A 144 11.25 4.24 -5.06
CA LYS A 144 10.90 3.26 -6.09
C LYS A 144 9.51 2.67 -5.84
N GLU A 145 9.18 2.32 -4.60
CA GLU A 145 7.85 1.86 -4.19
C GLU A 145 6.78 2.90 -4.47
N LEU A 146 6.99 4.14 -4.02
CA LEU A 146 6.09 5.27 -4.27
C LEU A 146 5.85 5.48 -5.77
N GLY A 147 6.91 5.43 -6.58
CA GLY A 147 6.82 5.52 -8.03
C GLY A 147 5.93 4.44 -8.64
N PHE A 148 6.08 3.19 -8.18
CA PHE A 148 5.27 2.09 -8.68
C PHE A 148 3.82 2.17 -8.22
N ILE A 149 3.57 2.54 -6.96
CA ILE A 149 2.23 2.73 -6.41
C ILE A 149 1.47 3.79 -7.21
N VAL A 150 2.11 4.93 -7.51
CA VAL A 150 1.48 5.99 -8.31
C VAL A 150 1.24 5.52 -9.74
N LEU A 151 2.20 4.85 -10.38
CA LEU A 151 2.02 4.31 -11.72
C LEU A 151 0.84 3.33 -11.78
N LYS A 152 0.75 2.42 -10.81
CA LYS A 152 -0.35 1.46 -10.69
C LYS A 152 -1.69 2.15 -10.45
N GLY A 153 -1.72 3.18 -9.61
CA GLY A 153 -2.94 3.95 -9.34
C GLY A 153 -3.44 4.72 -10.57
N LEU A 154 -2.54 5.16 -11.44
CA LEU A 154 -2.86 5.85 -12.69
C LEU A 154 -3.30 4.90 -13.81
N THR A 155 -2.97 3.61 -13.72
CA THR A 155 -3.17 2.63 -14.81
C THR A 155 -4.23 1.59 -14.50
N THR A 156 -4.60 1.38 -13.24
CA THR A 156 -5.68 0.45 -12.87
C THR A 156 -7.06 1.03 -13.19
N GLU A 157 -7.96 0.17 -13.65
CA GLU A 157 -9.40 0.47 -13.84
C GLU A 157 -10.23 0.16 -12.58
N SER A 158 -9.65 -0.54 -11.60
CA SER A 158 -10.35 -0.92 -10.37
C SER A 158 -10.34 0.21 -9.34
N GLU A 159 -11.52 0.76 -9.03
CA GLU A 159 -11.67 1.79 -8.00
C GLU A 159 -11.25 1.31 -6.60
N ILE A 160 -11.45 0.03 -6.31
CA ILE A 160 -11.01 -0.60 -5.07
C ILE A 160 -9.47 -0.61 -5.01
N GLU A 161 -8.80 -1.03 -6.10
CA GLU A 161 -7.35 -1.02 -6.20
C GLU A 161 -6.79 0.41 -6.06
N LYS A 162 -7.41 1.40 -6.71
CA LYS A 162 -7.03 2.82 -6.57
C LYS A 162 -7.11 3.29 -5.12
N LYS A 163 -8.21 2.96 -4.41
CA LYS A 163 -8.41 3.34 -3.01
C LYS A 163 -7.33 2.73 -2.11
N ILE A 164 -7.03 1.45 -2.29
CA ILE A 164 -5.97 0.75 -1.53
C ILE A 164 -4.60 1.38 -1.82
N LEU A 165 -4.25 1.58 -3.09
CA LEU A 165 -2.99 2.20 -3.50
C LEU A 165 -2.82 3.62 -2.93
N ARG A 166 -3.90 4.41 -2.89
CA ARG A 166 -3.90 5.75 -2.28
C ARG A 166 -3.67 5.69 -0.76
N ASN A 167 -4.26 4.70 -0.09
CA ASN A 167 -4.01 4.49 1.35
C ASN A 167 -2.56 4.08 1.61
N ILE A 168 -1.99 3.18 0.81
CA ILE A 168 -0.58 2.76 0.91
C ILE A 168 0.33 3.98 0.66
N TYR A 169 0.08 4.75 -0.40
CA TYR A 169 0.84 5.96 -0.73
C TYR A 169 0.87 6.96 0.43
N THR A 170 -0.28 7.20 1.06
CA THR A 170 -0.41 8.15 2.18
C THR A 170 0.38 7.72 3.41
N ARG A 171 0.56 6.41 3.63
CA ARG A 171 1.37 5.88 4.74
C ARG A 171 2.87 5.96 4.48
N ILE A 172 3.30 5.82 3.22
CA ILE A 172 4.72 5.83 2.85
C ILE A 172 5.23 7.26 2.62
N LYS A 173 4.41 8.17 2.09
CA LYS A 173 4.77 9.57 1.84
C LYS A 173 4.99 10.33 3.13
#